data_AF-A0A0Q0CM88-F1
#
_entry.id   AF-A0A0Q0CM88-F1
#
_cell.length_a   1.000
_cell.length_b   1.000
_cell.length_c   1.000
_cell.angle_alpha   90.00
_cell.angle_beta   90.00
_cell.angle_gamma   90.00
#
_symmetry.space_group_name_H-M   'P 1'
#
loop_
_entity.id
_entity.type
_entity.pdbx_description
1 polymer ?
#
loop_
_entity_poly.entity_id
_entity_poly.type
_entity_poly.pdbx_seq_one_letter_code
_entity_poly.pdbx_strand_id
1 'polypeptide(L)'
;MSIYTVKVLLSMSTPIIPWMGGKRRLADRLIPLFPPHECYVEVFAGGAALYFMRPQAAPVEVLNDINGDLVTLYRVVQNHLEEFVRQFKWALSSRQVFEWQKMTRPETLTDIQRAARFFYLQHHAFAGKVSGQTFGTATTGPAINLLRIEENLSAAWQRLSGTYVENLPWLECAERYDRPHTFHYMDPPYWQTAG
;
A
#
# COMPACT_ATOMS: atom_id res chain seq x y z
N MET A 1 22.71 28.01 -23.50
CA MET A 1 23.14 27.52 -22.18
C MET A 1 21.94 26.84 -21.54
N SER A 2 21.83 25.53 -21.76
CA SER A 2 20.69 24.69 -21.39
C SER A 2 20.92 24.16 -19.98
N ILE A 3 20.04 24.52 -19.05
CA ILE A 3 20.03 23.99 -17.68
C ILE A 3 18.69 23.28 -17.48
N TYR A 4 18.67 22.05 -18.00
CA TYR A 4 18.04 20.88 -17.42
C TYR A 4 17.02 21.15 -16.32
N THR A 5 15.76 21.35 -16.75
CA THR A 5 14.61 20.87 -15.99
C THR A 5 14.82 19.37 -15.81
N VAL A 6 15.31 18.97 -14.64
CA VAL A 6 15.18 17.58 -14.18
C VAL A 6 13.68 17.37 -13.97
N LYS A 7 12.99 16.97 -15.04
CA LYS A 7 11.81 16.12 -14.89
C LYS A 7 12.33 14.93 -14.11
N VAL A 8 12.09 14.93 -12.80
CA VAL A 8 12.11 13.69 -12.03
C VAL A 8 11.10 12.82 -12.76
N LEU A 9 11.59 11.92 -13.61
CA LEU A 9 10.85 10.76 -14.03
C LEU A 9 10.60 10.01 -12.73
N LEU A 10 9.51 10.35 -12.04
CA LEU A 10 8.95 9.50 -11.01
C LEU A 10 8.70 8.18 -11.73
N SER A 11 9.60 7.22 -11.51
CA SER A 11 9.38 5.84 -11.94
C SER A 11 8.01 5.46 -11.40
N MET A 12 7.09 5.03 -12.26
CA MET A 12 5.75 4.68 -11.79
C MET A 12 5.88 3.63 -10.69
N SER A 13 5.64 4.04 -9.44
CA SER A 13 5.67 3.16 -8.30
C SER A 13 4.52 2.18 -8.41
N THR A 14 4.75 0.95 -8.01
CA THR A 14 3.69 -0.06 -7.95
C THR A 14 3.18 -0.18 -6.53
N PRO A 15 1.93 -0.63 -6.34
CA PRO A 15 1.41 -0.94 -5.01
C PRO A 15 2.35 -1.85 -4.24
N ILE A 16 2.65 -1.49 -3.01
CA ILE A 16 3.57 -2.24 -2.15
C ILE A 16 2.99 -3.54 -1.62
N ILE A 17 1.69 -3.76 -1.80
CA ILE A 17 0.98 -4.93 -1.26
C ILE A 17 -0.13 -5.41 -2.21
N PRO A 18 -0.29 -6.72 -2.39
CA PRO A 18 -1.48 -7.27 -3.02
C PRO A 18 -2.70 -6.92 -2.18
N TRP A 19 -3.76 -6.45 -2.85
CA TRP A 19 -4.99 -6.08 -2.19
C TRP A 19 -6.18 -6.50 -3.03
N MET A 20 -7.15 -7.18 -2.41
CA MET A 20 -8.39 -7.50 -3.09
C MET A 20 -9.13 -6.21 -3.47
N GLY A 21 -9.67 -6.15 -4.69
CA GLY A 21 -10.35 -4.96 -5.19
C GLY A 21 -9.41 -3.88 -5.74
N GLY A 22 -8.09 -4.09 -5.69
CA GLY A 22 -7.10 -3.12 -6.19
C GLY A 22 -7.35 -2.67 -7.62
N LYS A 23 -7.46 -1.35 -7.83
CA LYS A 23 -7.85 -0.73 -9.11
C LYS A 23 -6.73 -0.60 -10.14
N ARG A 24 -5.67 -1.40 -10.01
CA ARG A 24 -4.49 -1.36 -10.90
C ARG A 24 -4.85 -1.51 -12.38
N ARG A 25 -5.80 -2.41 -12.71
CA ARG A 25 -6.27 -2.66 -14.08
C ARG A 25 -7.20 -1.56 -14.61
N LEU A 26 -7.72 -0.70 -13.73
CA LEU A 26 -8.64 0.39 -14.07
C LEU A 26 -7.97 1.76 -14.02
N ALA A 27 -6.71 1.83 -13.58
CA ALA A 27 -5.98 3.08 -13.38
C ALA A 27 -5.94 3.94 -14.65
N ASP A 28 -5.62 3.35 -15.80
CA ASP A 28 -5.55 4.05 -17.11
C ASP A 28 -6.89 4.65 -17.54
N ARG A 29 -8.00 4.15 -16.99
CA ARG A 29 -9.36 4.66 -17.27
C ARG A 29 -9.83 5.66 -16.22
N LEU A 30 -9.46 5.47 -14.95
CA LEU A 30 -9.93 6.29 -13.83
C LEU A 30 -9.12 7.57 -13.67
N ILE A 31 -7.78 7.48 -13.73
CA ILE A 31 -6.89 8.64 -13.50
C ILE A 31 -7.20 9.81 -14.44
N PRO A 32 -7.46 9.60 -15.75
CA PRO A 32 -7.81 10.70 -16.65
C PRO A 32 -9.13 11.41 -16.32
N LEU A 33 -10.00 10.79 -15.50
CA LEU A 33 -11.28 11.37 -15.07
C LEU A 33 -11.17 12.19 -13.78
N PHE A 34 -10.00 12.21 -13.14
CA PHE A 34 -9.82 12.94 -11.90
C PHE A 34 -9.88 14.45 -12.16
N PRO A 35 -10.69 15.21 -11.41
CA PRO A 35 -10.76 16.66 -11.58
C PRO A 35 -9.44 17.31 -11.14
N PRO A 36 -9.15 18.56 -11.53
CA PRO A 36 -8.05 19.31 -10.93
C PRO A 36 -8.22 19.41 -9.41
N HIS A 37 -7.12 19.24 -8.67
CA HIS A 37 -7.12 19.28 -7.20
C HIS A 37 -5.73 19.64 -6.67
N GLU A 38 -5.71 20.21 -5.46
CA GLU A 38 -4.48 20.48 -4.70
C GLU A 38 -4.28 19.46 -3.57
N CYS A 39 -5.38 18.91 -3.07
CA CYS A 39 -5.39 17.86 -2.06
C CYS A 39 -6.02 16.59 -2.65
N TYR A 40 -5.32 15.47 -2.57
CA TYR A 40 -5.82 14.16 -2.96
C TYR A 40 -5.98 13.27 -1.73
N VAL A 41 -7.16 12.70 -1.56
CA VAL A 41 -7.47 11.85 -0.40
C VAL A 41 -7.99 10.50 -0.90
N GLU A 42 -7.27 9.42 -0.62
CA GLU A 42 -7.85 8.06 -0.69
C GLU A 42 -8.41 7.67 0.67
N VAL A 43 -9.73 7.74 0.79
CA VAL A 43 -10.43 7.51 2.07
C VAL A 43 -10.41 6.01 2.46
N PHE A 44 -10.39 5.14 1.45
CA PHE A 44 -10.28 3.69 1.57
C PHE A 44 -9.08 3.23 0.74
N ALA A 45 -7.88 3.49 1.24
CA ALA A 45 -6.64 3.31 0.49
C ALA A 45 -6.48 1.86 0.02
N GLY A 46 -6.71 0.87 0.90
CA GLY A 46 -6.40 -0.52 0.58
C GLY A 46 -4.95 -0.65 0.09
N GLY A 47 -4.73 -1.21 -1.10
CA GLY A 47 -3.40 -1.25 -1.72
C GLY A 47 -2.88 0.07 -2.32
N ALA A 48 -3.69 1.14 -2.28
CA ALA A 48 -3.42 2.48 -2.80
C ALA A 48 -3.03 2.49 -4.30
N ALA A 49 -3.74 1.70 -5.11
CA ALA A 49 -3.36 1.47 -6.50
C ALA A 49 -3.34 2.74 -7.34
N LEU A 50 -4.32 3.62 -7.18
CA LEU A 50 -4.41 4.85 -7.97
C LEU A 50 -3.37 5.86 -7.48
N TYR A 51 -3.21 6.02 -6.17
CA TYR A 51 -2.14 6.82 -5.56
C TYR A 51 -0.74 6.52 -6.13
N PHE A 52 -0.33 5.25 -6.16
CA PHE A 52 1.00 4.86 -6.65
C PHE A 52 1.14 4.98 -8.17
N MET A 53 0.04 4.80 -8.92
CA MET A 53 0.05 4.83 -10.39
C MET A 53 -0.22 6.21 -10.99
N ARG A 54 -0.63 7.19 -10.18
CA ARG A 54 -0.81 8.57 -10.64
C ARG A 54 0.54 9.12 -11.12
N PRO A 55 0.62 9.64 -12.36
CA PRO A 55 1.89 10.12 -12.92
C PRO A 55 2.38 11.40 -12.25
N GLN A 56 1.47 12.16 -11.63
CA GLN A 56 1.77 13.38 -10.92
C GLN A 56 1.07 13.35 -9.55
N ALA A 57 1.86 13.52 -8.49
CA ALA A 57 1.37 13.70 -7.13
C ALA A 57 0.64 15.05 -6.99
N ALA A 58 -0.39 15.09 -6.14
CA ALA A 58 -0.96 16.36 -5.73
C ALA A 58 -0.03 17.06 -4.71
N PRO A 59 -0.09 18.40 -4.57
CA PRO A 59 0.64 19.12 -3.53
C PRO A 59 0.45 18.55 -2.11
N VAL A 60 -0.78 18.13 -1.80
CA VAL A 60 -1.11 17.45 -0.54
C VAL A 60 -1.74 16.10 -0.85
N GLU A 61 -1.28 15.05 -0.20
CA GLU A 61 -1.83 13.70 -0.37
C GLU A 61 -2.05 13.02 0.97
N VAL A 62 -3.17 12.33 1.06
CA VAL A 62 -3.63 11.64 2.26
C VAL A 62 -4.06 10.23 1.88
N LEU A 63 -3.51 9.25 2.60
CA LEU A 63 -3.96 7.87 2.56
C LEU A 63 -4.64 7.55 3.90
N ASN A 64 -5.88 7.06 3.84
CA ASN A 64 -6.60 6.59 5.01
C ASN A 64 -7.08 5.16 4.80
N ASP A 65 -7.02 4.34 5.83
CA ASP A 65 -7.71 3.07 5.89
C ASP A 65 -8.09 2.74 7.34
N ILE A 66 -9.15 1.98 7.54
CA ILE A 66 -9.55 1.52 8.88
C ILE A 66 -8.63 0.38 9.37
N ASN A 67 -7.99 -0.34 8.45
CA ASN A 67 -7.10 -1.44 8.78
C ASN A 67 -5.77 -0.92 9.35
N GLY A 68 -5.64 -1.00 10.67
CA GLY A 68 -4.43 -0.56 11.37
C GLY A 68 -3.15 -1.28 10.95
N ASP A 69 -3.19 -2.55 10.55
CA ASP A 69 -1.98 -3.26 10.07
C ASP A 69 -1.47 -2.68 8.75
N LEU A 70 -2.41 -2.33 7.85
CA LEU A 70 -2.09 -1.68 6.58
C LEU A 70 -1.54 -0.27 6.79
N VAL A 71 -2.16 0.52 7.67
CA VAL A 71 -1.67 1.86 8.02
C VAL A 71 -0.28 1.78 8.67
N THR A 72 -0.06 0.83 9.59
CA THR A 72 1.27 0.58 10.17
C THR A 72 2.29 0.23 9.08
N LEU A 73 1.93 -0.58 8.08
CA LEU A 73 2.82 -0.86 6.95
C LEU A 73 3.21 0.42 6.18
N TYR A 74 2.24 1.26 5.81
CA TYR A 74 2.55 2.51 5.11
C TYR A 74 3.47 3.43 5.91
N ARG A 75 3.19 3.60 7.21
CA ARG A 75 4.01 4.43 8.11
C ARG A 75 5.42 3.86 8.28
N VAL A 76 5.56 2.55 8.43
CA VAL A 76 6.88 1.89 8.56
C VAL A 76 7.67 1.99 7.26
N VAL A 77 7.07 1.74 6.10
CA VAL A 77 7.76 1.88 4.82
C VAL A 77 8.19 3.34 4.60
N GLN A 78 7.35 4.31 4.96
CA GLN A 78 7.67 5.73 4.85
C GLN A 78 8.86 6.17 5.73
N ASN A 79 8.96 5.65 6.97
CA ASN A 79 9.89 6.19 7.98
C ASN A 79 11.08 5.27 8.31
N HIS A 80 10.97 3.96 8.04
CA HIS A 80 11.89 2.92 8.49
C HIS A 80 12.09 1.83 7.41
N LEU A 81 12.26 2.24 6.15
CA LEU A 81 12.39 1.32 5.02
C LEU A 81 13.53 0.30 5.23
N GLU A 82 14.70 0.76 5.70
CA GLU A 82 15.87 -0.10 5.89
C GLU A 82 15.62 -1.18 6.95
N GLU A 83 15.07 -0.81 8.11
CA GLU A 83 14.75 -1.76 9.18
C GLU A 83 13.65 -2.74 8.78
N PHE A 84 12.69 -2.28 7.97
CA PHE A 84 11.65 -3.12 7.40
C PHE A 84 12.23 -4.16 6.44
N VAL A 85 13.04 -3.74 5.46
CA VAL A 85 13.69 -4.65 4.50
C VAL A 85 14.58 -5.67 5.22
N ARG A 86 15.28 -5.25 6.27
CA ARG A 86 16.14 -6.15 7.07
C ARG A 86 15.38 -7.32 7.70
N GLN A 87 14.08 -7.21 7.95
CA GLN A 87 13.26 -8.33 8.46
C GLN A 87 13.25 -9.53 7.49
N PHE A 88 13.50 -9.29 6.20
CA PHE A 88 13.34 -10.29 5.15
C PHE A 88 14.65 -10.89 4.63
N LYS A 89 15.82 -10.42 5.13
CA LYS A 89 17.15 -10.86 4.66
C LYS A 89 17.34 -12.39 4.64
N TRP A 90 16.71 -13.08 5.58
CA TRP A 90 16.77 -14.54 5.72
C TRP A 90 15.38 -15.19 5.72
N ALA A 91 14.36 -14.45 5.30
CA ALA A 91 12.99 -14.94 5.30
C ALA A 91 12.79 -15.95 4.15
N LEU A 92 12.04 -17.02 4.45
CA LEU A 92 11.70 -18.06 3.51
C LEU A 92 10.21 -17.97 3.14
N SER A 93 9.90 -18.12 1.85
CA SER A 93 8.53 -18.40 1.39
C SER A 93 8.15 -19.84 1.75
N SER A 94 7.37 -20.03 2.82
CA SER A 94 7.02 -21.35 3.33
C SER A 94 5.63 -21.37 3.94
N ARG A 95 4.86 -22.42 3.64
CA ARG A 95 3.53 -22.64 4.22
C ARG A 95 3.59 -22.74 5.74
N GLN A 96 4.63 -23.36 6.29
CA GLN A 96 4.79 -23.50 7.74
C GLN A 96 5.07 -22.14 8.40
N VAL A 97 5.97 -21.34 7.81
CA VAL A 97 6.26 -19.99 8.30
C VAL A 97 5.00 -19.12 8.23
N PHE A 98 4.20 -19.24 7.17
CA PHE A 98 2.93 -18.53 7.05
C PHE A 98 1.94 -18.87 8.17
N GLU A 99 1.74 -20.15 8.48
CA GLU A 99 0.85 -20.54 9.59
C GLU A 99 1.41 -20.08 10.94
N TRP A 100 2.74 -20.09 11.14
CA TRP A 100 3.36 -19.50 12.33
C TRP A 100 3.07 -18.00 12.44
N GLN A 101 3.24 -17.25 11.35
CA GLN A 101 2.92 -15.81 11.33
C GLN A 101 1.44 -15.56 11.63
N LYS A 102 0.52 -16.40 11.16
CA LYS A 102 -0.91 -16.31 11.51
C LYS A 102 -1.16 -16.50 13.00
N MET A 103 -0.44 -17.41 13.66
CA MET A 103 -0.55 -17.66 15.10
C MET A 103 0.11 -16.57 15.96
N THR A 104 1.07 -15.82 15.40
CA THR A 104 1.74 -14.73 16.11
C THR A 104 0.73 -13.66 16.53
N ARG A 105 0.77 -13.31 17.83
CA ARG A 105 0.03 -12.22 18.46
C ARG A 105 0.58 -10.86 18.03
N PRO A 106 -0.14 -10.05 17.24
CA PRO A 106 0.38 -8.76 16.74
C PRO A 106 0.70 -7.76 17.85
N GLU A 107 -0.01 -7.83 18.98
CA GLU A 107 0.16 -6.95 20.13
C GLU A 107 1.51 -7.10 20.84
N THR A 108 2.23 -8.20 20.60
CA THR A 108 3.57 -8.43 21.18
C THR A 108 4.70 -7.95 20.26
N LEU A 109 4.37 -7.40 19.10
CA LEU A 109 5.34 -7.02 18.07
C LEU A 109 5.58 -5.51 18.08
N THR A 110 6.79 -5.09 17.70
CA THR A 110 7.03 -3.69 17.32
C THR A 110 6.29 -3.37 16.01
N ASP A 111 6.08 -2.09 15.72
CA ASP A 111 5.44 -1.66 14.47
C ASP A 111 6.16 -2.21 13.22
N ILE A 112 7.50 -2.23 13.23
CA ILE A 112 8.31 -2.79 12.13
C ILE A 112 8.04 -4.30 11.96
N GLN A 113 8.02 -5.04 13.06
CA GLN A 113 7.74 -6.48 13.03
C GLN A 113 6.30 -6.77 12.60
N ARG A 114 5.35 -5.95 13.07
CA ARG A 114 3.93 -6.04 12.73
C ARG A 114 3.70 -5.75 11.24
N ALA A 115 4.32 -4.70 10.71
CA ALA A 115 4.33 -4.40 9.28
C ALA A 115 4.93 -5.54 8.46
N ALA A 116 6.09 -6.08 8.88
CA ALA A 116 6.75 -7.16 8.16
C ALA A 116 5.92 -8.46 8.17
N ARG A 117 5.31 -8.79 9.31
CA ARG A 117 4.34 -9.89 9.42
C ARG A 117 3.18 -9.70 8.45
N PHE A 118 2.55 -8.52 8.48
CA PHE A 118 1.40 -8.22 7.61
C PHE A 118 1.77 -8.32 6.13
N PHE A 119 2.88 -7.71 5.73
CA PHE A 119 3.42 -7.78 4.37
C PHE A 119 3.68 -9.23 3.93
N TYR A 120 4.31 -10.03 4.80
CA TYR A 120 4.58 -11.45 4.52
C TYR A 120 3.28 -12.22 4.26
N LEU A 121 2.30 -12.06 5.15
CA LEU A 121 1.00 -12.73 5.04
C LEU A 121 0.29 -12.32 3.75
N GLN A 122 0.25 -11.03 3.41
CA GLN A 122 -0.45 -10.57 2.22
C GLN A 122 0.17 -11.06 0.91
N HIS A 123 1.50 -11.08 0.82
CA HIS A 123 2.18 -11.57 -0.38
C HIS A 123 2.09 -13.09 -0.58
N HIS A 124 1.88 -13.83 0.50
CA HIS A 124 1.75 -15.29 0.47
C HIS A 124 0.30 -15.77 0.58
N ALA A 125 -0.67 -14.88 0.81
CA ALA A 125 -2.08 -15.24 0.86
C ALA A 125 -2.63 -15.49 -0.55
N PHE A 126 -3.41 -16.56 -0.70
CA PHE A 126 -4.16 -16.80 -1.93
C PHE A 126 -5.04 -15.60 -2.26
N ALA A 127 -4.91 -15.08 -3.49
CA ALA A 127 -5.63 -13.91 -4.00
C ALA A 127 -5.49 -12.61 -3.19
N GLY A 128 -4.48 -12.49 -2.32
CA GLY A 128 -4.26 -11.26 -1.52
C GLY A 128 -5.42 -10.93 -0.58
N LYS A 129 -6.07 -11.97 -0.04
CA LYS A 129 -7.14 -11.80 0.97
C LYS A 129 -6.56 -11.24 2.26
N VAL A 130 -7.33 -10.41 2.96
CA VAL A 130 -6.98 -9.95 4.31
C VAL A 130 -7.62 -10.81 5.39
N SER A 131 -8.82 -11.33 5.13
CA SER A 131 -9.56 -12.23 6.01
C SER A 131 -9.56 -13.67 5.47
N GLY A 132 -9.63 -14.67 6.36
CA GLY A 132 -9.69 -16.08 5.94
C GLY A 132 -8.49 -16.55 5.11
N GLN A 133 -7.30 -16.00 5.39
CA GLN A 133 -6.10 -16.22 4.60
C GLN A 133 -5.64 -17.69 4.61
N THR A 134 -5.35 -18.20 3.42
CA THR A 134 -4.67 -19.48 3.18
C THR A 134 -3.41 -19.23 2.36
N PHE A 135 -2.38 -20.04 2.57
CA PHE A 135 -1.12 -19.90 1.83
C PHE A 135 -1.32 -20.27 0.35
N GLY A 136 -1.08 -19.30 -0.52
CA GLY A 136 -1.18 -19.38 -1.97
C GLY A 136 0.13 -19.84 -2.62
N THR A 137 -0.01 -20.66 -3.65
CA THR A 137 1.11 -21.15 -4.49
C THR A 137 0.66 -21.19 -5.94
N ALA A 138 1.60 -21.00 -6.87
CA ALA A 138 1.37 -21.18 -8.30
C ALA A 138 2.45 -22.07 -8.89
N THR A 139 2.10 -22.84 -9.92
CA THR A 139 3.06 -23.62 -10.74
C THR A 139 3.49 -22.86 -11.99
N THR A 140 2.91 -21.69 -12.24
CA THR A 140 3.08 -20.87 -13.44
C THR A 140 3.94 -19.62 -13.19
N GLY A 141 4.40 -19.40 -11.97
CA GLY A 141 5.24 -18.27 -11.61
C GLY A 141 5.88 -18.44 -10.24
N PRO A 142 7.03 -17.79 -9.99
CA PRO A 142 7.71 -17.87 -8.71
C PRO A 142 6.91 -17.14 -7.61
N ALA A 143 7.18 -17.49 -6.35
CA ALA A 143 6.77 -16.69 -5.21
C ALA A 143 7.48 -15.32 -5.21
N ILE A 144 7.04 -14.40 -4.34
CA ILE A 144 7.73 -13.13 -4.14
C ILE A 144 9.22 -13.35 -3.82
N ASN A 145 10.09 -12.60 -4.47
CA ASN A 145 11.50 -12.58 -4.13
C ASN A 145 11.75 -11.63 -2.94
N LEU A 146 11.71 -12.17 -1.74
CA LEU A 146 11.91 -11.42 -0.49
C LEU A 146 13.29 -10.73 -0.40
N LEU A 147 14.30 -11.24 -1.09
CA LEU A 147 15.65 -10.63 -1.12
C LEU A 147 15.71 -9.35 -1.95
N ARG A 148 14.77 -9.14 -2.87
CA ARG A 148 14.76 -8.01 -3.82
C ARG A 148 13.62 -7.03 -3.58
N ILE A 149 12.90 -7.13 -2.46
CA ILE A 149 11.77 -6.25 -2.17
C ILE A 149 12.19 -4.78 -2.06
N GLU A 150 13.44 -4.51 -1.65
CA GLU A 150 13.99 -3.17 -1.55
C GLU A 150 13.92 -2.40 -2.88
N GLU A 151 14.14 -3.09 -4.00
CA GLU A 151 14.09 -2.50 -5.34
C GLU A 151 12.69 -1.92 -5.63
N ASN A 152 11.65 -2.65 -5.25
CA ASN A 152 10.26 -2.22 -5.44
C ASN A 152 9.84 -1.17 -4.39
N LEU A 153 10.30 -1.34 -3.15
CA LEU A 153 9.90 -0.47 -2.04
C LEU A 153 10.60 0.88 -2.04
N SER A 154 11.78 1.00 -2.66
CA SER A 154 12.52 2.27 -2.73
C SER A 154 11.73 3.35 -3.49
N ALA A 155 11.11 3.00 -4.61
CA ALA A 155 10.26 3.92 -5.37
C ALA A 155 8.99 4.28 -4.57
N ALA A 156 8.38 3.31 -3.89
CA ALA A 156 7.21 3.56 -3.05
C ALA A 156 7.53 4.43 -1.83
N TRP A 157 8.69 4.24 -1.21
CA TRP A 157 9.18 5.05 -0.10
C TRP A 157 9.36 6.51 -0.52
N GLN A 158 10.01 6.75 -1.67
CA GLN A 158 10.12 8.09 -2.24
C GLN A 158 8.73 8.69 -2.55
N ARG A 159 7.83 7.89 -3.12
CA ARG A 159 6.46 8.31 -3.44
C ARG A 159 5.66 8.69 -2.19
N LEU A 160 5.81 7.93 -1.10
CA LEU A 160 5.16 8.15 0.21
C LEU A 160 5.75 9.33 0.97
N SER A 161 6.92 9.84 0.59
CA SER A 161 7.53 10.99 1.25
C SER A 161 6.58 12.19 1.21
N GLY A 162 6.30 12.77 2.39
CA GLY A 162 5.39 13.91 2.53
C GLY A 162 3.89 13.57 2.47
N THR A 163 3.51 12.29 2.34
CA THR A 163 2.10 11.85 2.39
C THR A 163 1.62 11.71 3.82
N TYR A 164 0.44 12.26 4.11
CA TYR A 164 -0.24 12.02 5.39
C TYR A 164 -0.86 10.63 5.40
N VAL A 165 -0.59 9.85 6.44
CA VAL A 165 -1.16 8.51 6.61
C VAL A 165 -2.05 8.51 7.85
N GLU A 166 -3.35 8.34 7.63
CA GLU A 166 -4.39 8.39 8.66
C GLU A 166 -4.95 6.98 8.93
N ASN A 167 -5.43 6.76 10.16
CA ASN A 167 -6.16 5.55 10.55
C ASN A 167 -7.48 5.94 11.22
N LEU A 168 -8.40 6.47 10.42
CA LEU A 168 -9.66 7.03 10.89
C LEU A 168 -10.86 6.28 10.27
N PRO A 169 -12.02 6.29 10.95
CA PRO A 169 -13.30 6.00 10.29
C PRO A 169 -13.45 6.87 9.04
N TRP A 170 -13.95 6.26 7.95
CA TRP A 170 -13.96 6.89 6.63
C TRP A 170 -14.64 8.26 6.61
N LEU A 171 -15.73 8.42 7.36
CA LEU A 171 -16.49 9.67 7.41
C LEU A 171 -15.68 10.77 8.09
N GLU A 172 -15.00 10.44 9.20
CA GLU A 172 -14.14 11.40 9.90
C GLU A 172 -12.97 11.85 9.01
N CYS A 173 -12.37 10.92 8.25
CA CYS A 173 -11.34 11.28 7.27
C CYS A 173 -11.90 12.22 6.20
N ALA A 174 -13.04 11.88 5.58
CA ALA A 174 -13.66 12.70 4.54
C ALA A 174 -13.99 14.12 5.05
N GLU A 175 -14.61 14.24 6.21
CA GLU A 175 -14.96 15.54 6.81
C GLU A 175 -13.71 16.36 7.18
N ARG A 176 -12.66 15.71 7.70
CA ARG A 176 -11.41 16.38 8.09
C ARG A 176 -10.75 17.11 6.91
N TYR A 177 -10.78 16.50 5.73
CA TYR A 177 -10.14 17.01 4.52
C TYR A 177 -11.09 17.67 3.51
N ASP A 178 -12.37 17.84 3.85
CA ASP A 178 -13.36 18.46 2.97
C ASP A 178 -13.09 19.95 2.73
N ARG A 179 -12.50 20.25 1.57
CA ARG A 179 -12.15 21.61 1.12
C ARG A 179 -12.47 21.74 -0.37
N PRO A 180 -12.71 22.96 -0.88
CA PRO A 180 -13.00 23.18 -2.30
C PRO A 180 -11.93 22.67 -3.28
N HIS A 181 -10.69 22.51 -2.81
CA HIS A 181 -9.54 22.03 -3.59
C HIS A 181 -9.22 20.54 -3.35
N THR A 182 -10.05 19.82 -2.59
CA THR A 182 -9.83 18.40 -2.28
C THR A 182 -10.58 17.51 -3.25
N PHE A 183 -9.87 16.57 -3.86
CA PHE A 183 -10.46 15.43 -4.53
C PHE A 183 -10.42 14.20 -3.62
N HIS A 184 -11.60 13.72 -3.23
CA HIS A 184 -11.76 12.47 -2.50
C HIS A 184 -11.99 11.31 -3.48
N TYR A 185 -11.08 10.34 -3.47
CA TYR A 185 -11.30 9.05 -4.08
C TYR A 185 -11.81 8.05 -3.02
N MET A 186 -13.01 7.52 -3.23
CA MET A 186 -13.68 6.60 -2.31
C MET A 186 -13.99 5.29 -3.01
N ASP A 187 -13.38 4.21 -2.54
CA ASP A 187 -13.56 2.85 -3.05
C ASP A 187 -13.91 1.90 -1.89
N PRO A 188 -15.12 2.04 -1.31
CA PRO A 188 -15.51 1.26 -0.14
C PRO A 188 -15.69 -0.23 -0.48
N PRO A 189 -15.70 -1.11 0.52
CA PRO A 189 -16.10 -2.51 0.33
C PRO A 189 -17.46 -2.62 -0.34
N TYR A 190 -17.58 -3.41 -1.42
CA TYR A 190 -18.84 -3.53 -2.15
C TYR A 190 -19.83 -4.41 -1.42
N TRP A 191 -21.07 -3.93 -1.36
CA TRP A 191 -22.20 -4.65 -0.78
C TRP A 191 -22.35 -6.05 -1.38
N GLN A 192 -22.50 -7.08 -0.52
CA GLN A 192 -22.69 -8.49 -0.89
C GLN A 192 -21.59 -9.13 -1.75
N THR A 193 -20.43 -8.50 -1.85
CA THR A 193 -19.25 -9.15 -2.43
C THR A 193 -18.35 -9.70 -1.32
N ALA A 194 -17.72 -10.84 -1.55
CA ALA A 194 -16.70 -11.33 -0.64
C ALA A 194 -15.44 -10.47 -0.80
N GLY A 195 -15.21 -9.56 0.15
CA GLY A 195 -13.96 -8.84 0.37
C GLY A 195 -13.16 -9.45 1.52
#